data_AF-A0A9P6XT69-F1
#
_entry.id   AF-A0A9P6XT69-F1
#
_cell.length_a   1.000
_cell.length_b   1.000
_cell.length_c   1.000
_cell.angle_alpha   90.00
_cell.angle_beta   90.00
_cell.angle_gamma   90.00
#
_symmetry.space_group_name_H-M   'P 1'
#
loop_
_entity.id
_entity.type
_entity.pdbx_description
1 polymer ?
#
loop_
_entity_poly.entity_id
_entity_poly.type
_entity_poly.pdbx_seq_one_letter_code
_entity_poly.pdbx_strand_id
1 'polypeptide(L)'
;MGRMRFRIDGVLHKVFEVPPAVMTAVVSRIKVLGRRDLAERRRPQDGRIKTRSPGGREVEMRLSTMPTAFGEKCVMRIFDPDAAFKSIDQLGFSPQEAAGWNALVERPHGIVLVTGPTGSGKTTTL
;
A
#
# COMPACT_ATOMS: atom_id res chain seq x y z
N MET A 1 0.78 20.97 15.12
CA MET A 1 -0.53 20.33 14.94
C MET A 1 -0.33 19.02 14.16
N GLY A 2 -1.10 17.98 14.48
CA GLY A 2 -1.01 16.68 13.82
C GLY A 2 -1.75 16.68 12.48
N ARG A 3 -1.10 16.19 11.41
CA ARG A 3 -1.67 16.20 10.04
C ARG A 3 -1.88 14.78 9.53
N MET A 4 -3.07 14.50 9.01
CA MET A 4 -3.38 13.26 8.30
C MET A 4 -3.55 13.56 6.80
N ARG A 5 -2.97 12.70 5.96
CA ARG A 5 -3.06 12.81 4.50
C ARG A 5 -3.35 11.46 3.87
N PHE A 6 -4.18 11.47 2.84
CA PHE A 6 -4.36 10.31 1.95
C PHE A 6 -3.59 10.51 0.66
N ARG A 7 -3.06 9.42 0.12
CA ARG A 7 -2.53 9.42 -1.24
C ARG A 7 -3.60 8.84 -2.16
N ILE A 8 -4.15 9.68 -3.02
CA ILE A 8 -5.19 9.31 -4.00
C ILE A 8 -4.60 9.63 -5.37
N ASP A 9 -4.57 8.63 -6.26
CA ASP A 9 -4.01 8.75 -7.61
C ASP A 9 -2.60 9.36 -7.64
N GLY A 10 -1.77 9.01 -6.65
CA GLY A 10 -0.39 9.49 -6.51
C GLY A 10 -0.24 10.82 -5.78
N VAL A 11 -1.30 11.60 -5.61
CA VAL A 11 -1.28 12.94 -5.00
C VAL A 11 -1.63 12.89 -3.52
N LEU A 12 -0.99 13.71 -2.70
CA LEU A 12 -1.26 13.79 -1.25
C LEU A 12 -2.33 14.84 -0.93
N HIS A 13 -3.45 14.39 -0.37
CA HIS A 13 -4.57 15.22 0.06
C HIS A 13 -4.59 15.33 1.59
N LYS A 14 -4.64 16.55 2.13
CA LYS A 14 -4.86 16.78 3.56
C LYS A 14 -6.32 16.48 3.90
N VAL A 15 -6.53 15.54 4.82
CA VAL A 15 -7.89 15.08 5.18
C VAL A 15 -8.30 15.52 6.58
N PHE A 16 -7.37 15.47 7.54
CA PHE A 16 -7.63 15.92 8.90
C PHE A 16 -6.45 16.70 9.45
N GLU A 17 -6.77 17.66 10.31
CA GLU A 17 -5.82 18.31 11.19
C GLU A 17 -6.35 18.24 12.61
N VAL A 18 -5.57 17.66 13.51
CA VAL A 18 -6.01 17.38 14.89
C VAL A 18 -4.91 17.75 15.87
N PRO A 19 -5.25 17.99 17.15
CA PRO A 19 -4.25 18.25 18.19
C PRO A 19 -3.21 17.11 18.28
N PRO A 20 -1.93 17.40 18.59
CA PRO A 20 -0.88 16.38 18.66
C PRO A 20 -1.20 15.20 19.59
N ALA A 21 -1.84 15.46 20.74
CA ALA A 21 -2.24 14.40 21.67
C ALA A 21 -3.20 13.39 21.05
N VAL A 22 -4.13 13.85 20.19
CA VAL A 22 -5.05 12.97 19.45
C VAL A 22 -4.27 12.11 18.45
N MET A 23 -3.29 12.67 17.73
CA MET A 23 -2.43 11.87 16.84
C MET A 23 -1.65 10.79 17.60
N THR A 24 -1.12 11.09 18.78
CA THR A 24 -0.41 10.10 19.61
C THR A 24 -1.32 8.94 20.01
N ALA A 25 -2.58 9.23 20.38
CA ALA A 25 -3.57 8.20 20.69
C ALA A 25 -3.93 7.35 19.45
N VAL A 26 -4.09 7.99 18.29
CA VAL A 26 -4.35 7.31 17.01
C VAL A 26 -3.20 6.35 16.64
N VAL A 27 -1.95 6.82 16.70
CA VAL A 27 -0.77 5.96 16.40
C VAL A 27 -0.69 4.79 17.38
N SER A 28 -0.97 5.02 18.66
CA SER A 28 -0.99 3.98 19.68
C SER A 28 -2.06 2.91 19.37
N ARG A 29 -3.27 3.32 18.97
CA ARG A 29 -4.33 2.40 18.55
C ARG A 29 -3.93 1.60 17.32
N ILE A 30 -3.29 2.22 16.34
CA ILE A 30 -2.78 1.55 15.13
C ILE A 30 -1.70 0.52 15.48
N LYS A 31 -0.77 0.84 16.38
CA LYS A 31 0.26 -0.09 16.86
C LYS A 31 -0.35 -1.33 17.51
N VAL A 32 -1.38 -1.17 18.35
CA VAL A 32 -2.12 -2.30 18.94
C VAL A 32 -2.68 -3.21 17.86
N LEU A 33 -3.38 -2.64 16.87
CA LEU A 33 -3.96 -3.42 15.77
C LEU A 33 -2.89 -4.16 14.95
N GLY A 34 -1.73 -3.52 14.75
CA GLY A 34 -0.58 -4.09 14.05
C GLY A 34 0.31 -5.02 14.89
N ARG A 35 -0.07 -5.31 16.14
CA ARG A 35 0.72 -6.08 17.13
C ARG A 35 2.14 -5.55 17.27
N ARG A 36 2.28 -4.22 17.37
CA ARG A 36 3.54 -3.50 17.57
C ARG A 36 3.67 -3.02 19.01
N ASP A 37 4.91 -2.86 19.47
CA ASP A 37 5.20 -2.43 20.83
C ASP A 37 4.85 -0.94 21.02
N LEU A 38 3.98 -0.66 21.99
CA LEU A 38 3.55 0.69 22.36
C LEU A 38 4.62 1.47 23.12
N ALA A 39 5.45 0.76 23.90
CA ALA A 39 6.50 1.34 24.71
C ALA A 39 7.69 1.75 23.84
N GLU A 40 7.99 0.99 22.78
CA GLU A 40 9.03 1.34 21.84
C GLU A 40 8.58 2.46 20.88
N ARG A 41 9.23 3.62 20.99
CA ARG A 41 8.97 4.82 20.17
C ARG A 41 10.24 5.42 19.57
N ARG A 42 11.39 4.80 19.80
CA ARG A 42 12.73 5.27 19.39
C ARG A 42 13.26 4.51 18.17
N ARG A 43 12.65 3.38 17.83
CA ARG A 43 13.02 2.56 16.66
C ARG A 43 11.85 2.48 15.69
N PRO A 44 12.12 2.43 14.36
CA PRO A 44 11.08 2.13 13.39
C PRO A 44 10.43 0.77 13.68
N GLN A 45 9.13 0.66 13.42
CA GLN A 45 8.40 -0.61 13.52
C GLN A 45 7.48 -0.79 12.33
N ASP A 46 7.53 -1.96 11.71
CA ASP A 46 6.66 -2.36 10.61
C ASP A 46 5.67 -3.43 11.07
N GLY A 47 4.41 -3.31 10.66
CA GLY A 47 3.34 -4.22 11.06
C GLY A 47 2.38 -4.54 9.93
N ARG A 48 1.48 -5.48 10.19
CA ARG A 48 0.39 -5.83 9.27
C ARG A 48 -0.92 -5.90 10.04
N ILE A 49 -1.99 -5.40 9.44
CA ILE A 49 -3.36 -5.59 9.89
C ILE A 49 -4.10 -6.32 8.79
N LYS A 50 -4.78 -7.41 9.13
CA LYS A 50 -5.77 -8.04 8.26
C LYS A 50 -7.15 -7.76 8.84
N THR A 51 -8.06 -7.26 8.02
CA THR A 51 -9.42 -6.92 8.45
C THR A 51 -10.39 -7.12 7.28
N ARG A 52 -11.68 -6.94 7.57
CA ARG A 52 -12.73 -6.93 6.54
C ARG A 52 -13.27 -5.52 6.41
N SER A 53 -13.45 -5.08 5.17
CA SER A 53 -14.17 -3.85 4.85
C SER A 53 -15.64 -3.95 5.31
N PRO A 54 -16.36 -2.81 5.42
CA PRO A 54 -17.80 -2.84 5.72
C PRO A 54 -18.62 -3.70 4.76
N GLY A 55 -18.16 -3.87 3.51
CA GLY A 55 -18.78 -4.74 2.51
C GLY A 55 -18.28 -6.19 2.53
N GLY A 56 -17.59 -6.63 3.60
CA GLY A 56 -17.14 -8.02 3.79
C GLY A 56 -15.83 -8.39 3.08
N ARG A 57 -15.34 -7.58 2.13
CA ARG A 57 -14.08 -7.84 1.41
C ARG A 57 -12.88 -7.82 2.34
N GLU A 58 -11.95 -8.76 2.14
CA GLU A 58 -10.70 -8.79 2.90
C GLU A 58 -9.80 -7.62 2.50
N VAL A 59 -9.16 -7.01 3.50
CA VAL A 59 -8.23 -5.90 3.31
C VAL A 59 -7.00 -6.17 4.15
N GLU A 60 -5.83 -6.13 3.52
CA GLU A 60 -4.55 -6.15 4.22
C GLU A 60 -3.96 -4.74 4.25
N MET A 61 -3.49 -4.31 5.42
CA MET A 61 -2.83 -3.02 5.58
C MET A 61 -1.42 -3.25 6.09
N ARG A 62 -0.44 -2.68 5.38
CA ARG A 62 0.95 -2.62 5.84
C ARG A 62 1.17 -1.33 6.58
N LEU A 63 1.72 -1.43 7.78
CA LEU A 63 2.00 -0.31 8.67
C LEU A 63 3.49 -0.10 8.77
N SER A 64 3.90 1.17 8.84
CA SER A 64 5.24 1.55 9.24
C SER A 64 5.16 2.74 10.18
N THR A 65 5.88 2.68 11.29
CA THR A 65 6.02 3.78 12.24
C THR A 65 7.49 4.17 12.31
N MET A 66 7.77 5.47 12.33
CA MET A 66 9.13 6.01 12.36
C MET A 66 9.20 7.16 13.37
N PRO A 67 10.20 7.16 14.28
CA PRO A 67 10.43 8.30 15.17
C PRO A 67 10.75 9.57 14.39
N THR A 68 10.23 10.70 14.84
CA THR A 68 10.51 12.04 14.33
C THR A 68 10.70 13.00 15.49
N ALA A 69 11.14 14.23 15.20
CA ALA A 69 11.33 15.28 16.22
C ALA A 69 10.04 15.60 17.02
N PHE A 70 8.85 15.35 16.45
CA PHE A 70 7.56 15.71 17.05
C PHE A 70 6.68 14.51 17.39
N GLY A 71 7.31 13.35 17.63
CA GLY A 71 6.63 12.08 17.89
C GLY A 71 6.77 11.10 16.73
N GLU A 72 5.80 10.20 16.54
CA GLU A 72 5.91 9.14 15.54
C GLU A 72 5.15 9.49 14.26
N LYS A 73 5.82 9.31 13.11
CA LYS A 73 5.16 9.30 11.80
C LYS A 73 4.68 7.88 11.53
N CYS A 74 3.37 7.71 11.38
CA CYS A 74 2.76 6.46 10.93
C CYS A 74 2.39 6.57 9.44
N VAL A 75 2.71 5.54 8.66
CA VAL A 75 2.28 5.35 7.29
C VAL A 75 1.56 4.02 7.20
N MET A 76 0.40 4.03 6.54
CA MET A 76 -0.41 2.85 6.30
C MET A 76 -0.62 2.71 4.79
N ARG A 77 -0.34 1.52 4.26
CA ARG A 77 -0.61 1.17 2.87
C ARG A 77 -1.71 0.11 2.85
N ILE A 78 -2.85 0.47 2.27
CA ILE A 78 -3.99 -0.41 2.08
C ILE A 78 -3.75 -1.26 0.83
N PHE A 79 -3.97 -2.56 0.94
CA PHE A 79 -3.90 -3.54 -0.12
C PHE A 79 -5.25 -4.24 -0.21
N ASP A 80 -5.87 -4.15 -1.39
CA ASP A 80 -6.97 -4.99 -1.78
C ASP A 80 -6.37 -6.23 -2.48
N PRO A 81 -6.46 -7.44 -1.91
CA PRO A 81 -5.91 -8.65 -2.52
C PRO A 81 -6.57 -8.99 -3.85
N ASP A 82 -7.84 -8.60 -4.05
CA ASP A 82 -8.58 -8.90 -5.27
C ASP A 82 -8.19 -7.95 -6.42
N ALA A 83 -7.72 -6.74 -6.10
CA ALA A 83 -7.23 -5.78 -7.09
C ALA A 83 -5.94 -6.22 -7.80
N ALA A 84 -5.27 -7.28 -7.32
CA ALA A 84 -4.04 -7.79 -7.90
C ALA A 84 -4.27 -8.60 -9.19
N PHE A 85 -5.44 -9.22 -9.37
CA PHE A 85 -5.71 -10.09 -10.51
C PHE A 85 -6.53 -9.34 -11.57
N LYS A 86 -5.85 -8.73 -12.54
CA LYS A 86 -6.47 -8.21 -13.76
C LYS A 86 -6.11 -9.12 -14.94
N SER A 87 -7.08 -9.42 -15.79
CA SER A 87 -6.76 -10.08 -17.06
C SER A 87 -5.94 -9.14 -17.95
N ILE A 88 -5.17 -9.71 -18.89
CA ILE A 88 -4.36 -8.93 -19.85
C ILE A 88 -5.22 -7.91 -20.60
N ASP A 89 -6.47 -8.27 -20.93
CA ASP A 89 -7.45 -7.39 -21.59
C ASP A 89 -7.81 -6.16 -20.74
N GLN A 90 -7.69 -6.25 -19.42
CA GLN A 90 -7.98 -5.18 -18.47
C GLN A 90 -6.76 -4.32 -18.13
N LEU A 91 -5.58 -4.65 -18.66
CA LEU A 91 -4.34 -3.89 -18.43
C LEU A 91 -4.20 -2.67 -19.35
N GLY A 92 -5.06 -2.55 -20.37
CA GLY A 92 -5.05 -1.43 -21.30
C GLY A 92 -4.06 -1.58 -22.46
N PHE A 93 -3.59 -2.80 -22.73
CA PHE A 93 -2.84 -3.10 -23.95
C PHE A 93 -3.73 -2.92 -25.19
N SER A 94 -3.16 -2.37 -26.25
CA SER A 94 -3.76 -2.50 -27.58
C SER A 94 -3.77 -3.98 -28.02
N PRO A 95 -4.65 -4.37 -28.96
CA PRO A 95 -4.71 -5.76 -29.45
C PRO A 95 -3.35 -6.29 -29.93
N GLN A 96 -2.53 -5.43 -30.53
CA GLN A 96 -1.20 -5.78 -31.02
C GLN A 96 -0.21 -6.02 -29.88
N GLU A 97 -0.23 -5.16 -28.85
CA GLU A 97 0.62 -5.32 -27.66
C GLU A 97 0.24 -6.57 -26.86
N ALA A 98 -1.06 -6.83 -26.71
CA ALA A 98 -1.57 -8.02 -26.02
C ALA A 98 -1.14 -9.31 -26.73
N ALA A 99 -1.24 -9.36 -28.06
CA ALA A 99 -0.78 -10.50 -28.85
C ALA A 99 0.73 -10.75 -28.70
N GLY A 100 1.54 -9.67 -28.74
CA GLY A 100 2.99 -9.75 -28.51
C GLY A 100 3.33 -10.23 -27.10
N TRP A 101 2.62 -9.72 -26.09
CA TRP A 101 2.79 -10.14 -24.69
C TRP A 101 2.45 -11.62 -24.50
N ASN A 102 1.28 -12.07 -25.00
CA ASN A 102 0.86 -13.48 -24.94
C ASN A 102 1.89 -14.40 -25.59
N ALA A 103 2.37 -14.05 -26.78
CA ALA A 103 3.39 -14.82 -27.48
C ALA A 103 4.73 -14.91 -26.72
N LEU A 104 5.05 -13.93 -25.86
CA LEU A 104 6.26 -13.97 -25.01
C LEU A 104 6.06 -14.86 -23.77
N VAL A 105 4.91 -14.76 -23.10
CA VAL A 105 4.64 -15.51 -21.86
C VAL A 105 4.31 -16.98 -22.10
N GLU A 106 3.82 -17.33 -23.30
CA GLU A 106 3.56 -18.72 -23.70
C GLU A 106 4.82 -19.51 -24.09
N ARG A 107 5.99 -18.84 -24.21
CA ARG A 107 7.24 -19.53 -24.54
C ARG A 107 7.65 -20.48 -23.41
N PRO A 108 8.08 -21.71 -23.73
CA PRO A 108 8.45 -22.70 -22.71
C PRO A 108 9.69 -22.31 -21.89
N HIS A 109 10.53 -21.41 -22.43
CA HIS A 109 11.71 -20.88 -21.77
C HIS A 109 12.08 -19.49 -22.30
N GLY A 110 12.62 -18.64 -21.43
CA GLY A 110 13.04 -17.28 -21.76
C GLY A 110 12.97 -16.37 -20.53
N ILE A 111 13.48 -15.14 -20.67
CA ILE A 111 13.40 -14.12 -19.63
C ILE A 111 12.59 -12.95 -20.19
N VAL A 112 11.53 -12.55 -19.48
CA VAL A 112 10.75 -11.33 -19.74
C VAL A 112 11.02 -10.33 -18.62
N LEU A 113 11.45 -9.12 -18.99
CA LEU A 113 11.77 -8.06 -18.02
C LEU A 113 10.71 -6.96 -18.06
N VAL A 114 9.92 -6.85 -16.99
CA VAL A 114 8.95 -5.77 -16.82
C VAL A 114 9.62 -4.63 -16.04
N THR A 115 9.87 -3.50 -16.72
CA THR A 115 10.62 -2.37 -16.18
C THR A 115 9.73 -1.13 -16.02
N GLY A 116 10.15 -0.19 -15.17
CA GLY A 116 9.43 1.06 -14.91
C GLY A 116 9.59 1.57 -13.47
N PRO A 117 9.24 2.83 -13.18
CA PRO A 117 9.38 3.43 -11.84
C PRO A 117 8.41 2.84 -10.82
N THR A 118 8.63 3.09 -9.52
CA THR A 118 7.72 2.63 -8.46
C THR A 118 6.30 3.15 -8.70
N GLY A 119 5.30 2.26 -8.72
CA GLY A 119 3.90 2.61 -8.97
C GLY A 119 3.46 2.52 -10.44
N SER A 120 4.33 2.14 -11.37
CA SER A 120 4.02 2.03 -12.80
C SER A 120 3.22 0.77 -13.22
N GLY A 121 2.57 0.08 -12.29
CA GLY A 121 1.78 -1.11 -12.61
C GLY A 121 2.54 -2.43 -12.84
N LYS A 122 3.87 -2.50 -12.64
CA LYS A 122 4.67 -3.73 -12.88
C LYS A 122 4.12 -4.99 -12.18
N THR A 123 3.70 -4.87 -10.92
CA THR A 123 3.12 -5.98 -10.15
C THR A 123 1.68 -6.32 -10.57
N THR A 124 1.03 -5.44 -11.32
CA THR A 124 -0.30 -5.69 -11.90
C THR A 124 -0.17 -6.36 -13.27
N THR A 125 0.94 -6.12 -13.98
CA THR A 125 1.25 -6.75 -15.27
C THR A 125 1.81 -8.18 -15.13
N LEU A 126 2.51 -8.48 -14.03
CA LEU A 126 3.01 -9.81 -13.66
C LEU A 126 1.98 -10.58 -12.84
#